data_AF-A0A1Y1YF63-F1
#
_entry.id   AF-A0A1Y1YF63-F1
#
_cell.length_a   1.000
_cell.length_b   1.000
_cell.length_c   1.000
_cell.angle_alpha   90.00
_cell.angle_beta   90.00
_cell.angle_gamma   90.00
#
_symmetry.space_group_name_H-M   'P 1'
#
loop_
_entity.id
_entity.type
_entity.pdbx_description
1 polymer ?
#
loop_
_entity_poly.entity_id
_entity_poly.type
_entity_poly.pdbx_seq_one_letter_code
_entity_poly.pdbx_strand_id
1 'polypeptide(L)'
;MGGSMLLRLALVGLRYISVVSGSALSHQSVPLNISSLFNNQGFGAHEGEASFDTLNQSYPAVIAGDGQFYTSATTGIQYYSPGYKGPETNGNIICAGQIIPVPPGPYFAVSLLHASDLRKKTLLGNLTATFSDNTSSTVELRSEPWWAFLAINRGDLCVHGERLDVTITGSRVKTVKSGQIKRLCPGDQKQVQRPILGNGTCDLSVELRQRSRSVTVREFVDVEIGMSAWDVSDENLARHESPDWFDDAKFGIFIHWGPYSVPGWGNSTPYESYADWFWWYSTHHPLSDKSDFYNYRLATFDPDWNYDDSFQNFTASTYDPKAWVDLIASSGAKYFVLTTKHHDGFSLFNTQGTTNRSSIHHGPHRDLLGELFTAAAKHQPQLKRGTYFSLPKRFNPDYGKYGFAQYDRPDSTTHPGIIARNPYANLTEPYTGHTPVTDFLTDVMLPQLNILAYNYSTDILWCDAGAANVTSVFAASWFNHARAENRDVTINSRCGTALVNHFETPECATFATPQRMKWESNRGMDPFSYGYNRATPDSEYMNATTLIRMLIDIVSKNGNLLLNIGLRADGSIPAVEVENLSEAGRWLEGNEEAVFGTRYWFWGR
;
A
#
# COMPACT_ATOMS: atom_id res chain seq x y z
N MET A 1 24.72 19.64 -12.62
CA MET A 1 23.54 18.74 -12.68
C MET A 1 22.94 18.72 -11.29
N GLY A 2 21.83 19.42 -11.08
CA GLY A 2 21.24 19.60 -9.75
C GLY A 2 20.18 18.53 -9.48
N GLY A 3 20.53 17.51 -8.69
CA GLY A 3 19.56 16.54 -8.18
C GLY A 3 18.80 17.15 -6.99
N SER A 4 17.47 17.15 -7.07
CA SER A 4 16.59 17.59 -5.98
C SER A 4 16.54 16.53 -4.87
N MET A 5 16.85 16.93 -3.63
CA MET A 5 16.78 16.08 -2.43
C MET A 5 15.46 16.30 -1.72
N LEU A 6 14.71 15.25 -1.39
CA LEU A 6 13.49 15.34 -0.59
C LEU A 6 13.84 15.26 0.90
N LEU A 7 13.61 16.34 1.65
CA LEU A 7 13.79 16.33 3.11
C LEU A 7 12.46 15.93 3.78
N ARG A 8 12.39 14.71 4.34
CA ARG A 8 11.31 14.26 5.23
C ARG A 8 11.62 14.71 6.65
N LEU A 9 11.14 15.88 7.05
CA LEU A 9 11.14 16.28 8.46
C LEU A 9 9.99 15.58 9.19
N ALA A 10 10.25 14.40 9.73
CA ALA A 10 9.45 13.86 10.81
C ALA A 10 9.82 14.61 12.10
N LEU A 11 8.85 15.26 12.74
CA LEU A 11 8.97 15.75 14.11
C LEU A 11 9.04 14.55 15.08
N VAL A 12 10.15 13.80 15.06
CA VAL A 12 10.49 12.81 16.09
C VAL A 12 11.97 12.95 16.37
N GLY A 13 12.29 13.82 17.33
CA GLY A 13 13.61 13.91 17.92
C GLY A 13 13.85 12.71 18.84
N LEU A 14 14.97 12.03 18.64
CA LEU A 14 15.55 11.12 19.62
C LEU A 14 17.05 11.42 19.71
N ARG A 15 17.37 12.48 20.46
CA ARG A 15 18.47 12.55 21.44
C ARG A 15 18.30 13.85 22.23
N TYR A 16 18.36 13.72 23.55
CA TYR A 16 18.03 14.70 24.59
C TYR A 16 16.53 14.93 24.85
N ILE A 17 16.02 14.13 25.79
CA ILE A 17 14.89 14.49 26.66
C ILE A 17 15.32 15.73 27.44
N SER A 18 14.98 16.90 26.91
CA SER A 18 14.52 17.99 27.73
C SER A 18 13.06 18.14 27.38
N VAL A 19 12.20 17.75 28.33
CA VAL A 19 10.78 18.09 28.31
C VAL A 19 10.72 19.60 28.42
N VAL A 20 10.82 20.29 27.28
CA VAL A 20 10.23 21.60 27.15
C VAL A 20 8.75 21.31 27.02
N SER A 21 8.07 21.29 28.17
CA SER A 21 6.65 21.58 28.24
C SER A 21 6.45 22.92 27.55
N GLY A 22 6.27 22.88 26.23
CA GLY A 22 5.77 24.00 25.48
C GLY A 22 4.52 24.44 26.21
N SER A 23 4.54 25.66 26.73
CA SER A 23 3.37 26.32 27.26
C SER A 23 2.24 26.02 26.30
N ALA A 24 1.20 25.34 26.81
CA ALA A 24 0.01 25.05 26.04
C ALA A 24 -0.40 26.36 25.38
N LEU A 25 -0.20 26.45 24.06
CA LEU A 25 -0.87 27.45 23.26
C LEU A 25 -2.33 27.04 23.35
N SER A 26 -3.02 27.55 24.38
CA SER A 26 -4.44 27.43 24.54
C SER A 26 -5.07 28.24 23.42
N HIS A 27 -5.23 27.64 22.24
CA HIS A 27 -6.09 28.21 21.23
C HIS A 27 -7.53 28.08 21.77
N GLN A 28 -8.06 29.20 22.28
CA GLN A 28 -9.43 29.32 22.72
C GLN A 28 -10.36 29.14 21.51
N SER A 29 -11.19 28.10 21.53
CA SER A 29 -12.42 28.12 20.72
C SER A 29 -13.24 29.35 21.13
N VAL A 30 -13.84 30.03 20.15
CA VAL A 30 -14.77 31.12 20.43
C VAL A 30 -16.17 30.51 20.50
N PRO A 31 -16.77 30.37 21.70
CA PRO A 31 -18.10 29.80 21.81
C PRO A 31 -19.12 30.73 21.14
N LEU A 32 -19.92 30.16 20.24
CA LEU A 32 -21.02 30.87 19.61
C LEU A 32 -22.30 30.59 20.40
N ASN A 33 -22.90 31.64 20.97
CA ASN A 33 -24.19 31.51 21.63
C ASN A 33 -25.30 31.46 20.57
N ILE A 34 -25.81 30.26 20.32
CA ILE A 34 -26.89 30.00 19.36
C ILE A 34 -28.28 29.91 20.02
N SER A 35 -28.40 30.20 21.32
CA SER A 35 -29.66 30.01 22.06
C SER A 35 -30.80 30.88 21.54
N SER A 36 -30.49 32.03 20.93
CA SER A 36 -31.48 32.89 20.28
C SER A 36 -32.09 32.29 19.00
N LEU A 37 -31.49 31.22 18.46
CA LEU A 37 -31.95 30.52 17.27
C LEU A 37 -32.77 29.27 17.60
N PHE A 38 -32.94 28.92 18.88
CA PHE A 38 -33.70 27.74 19.30
C PHE A 38 -35.16 27.88 18.90
N ASN A 39 -35.60 26.96 18.03
CA ASN A 39 -36.94 26.97 17.44
C ASN A 39 -37.69 25.64 17.63
N ASN A 40 -37.09 24.69 18.35
CA ASN A 40 -37.65 23.37 18.53
C ASN A 40 -37.24 22.72 19.86
N GLN A 41 -38.04 21.76 20.32
CA GLN A 41 -37.74 20.92 21.47
C GLN A 41 -37.14 19.58 21.01
N GLY A 42 -35.89 19.34 21.38
CA GLY A 42 -35.15 18.12 21.00
C GLY A 42 -35.18 16.99 22.05
N PHE A 43 -35.57 17.30 23.29
CA PHE A 43 -35.62 16.36 24.40
C PHE A 43 -37.06 16.23 24.93
N GLY A 44 -37.53 15.01 25.16
CA GLY A 44 -38.87 14.71 25.68
C GLY A 44 -38.82 13.64 26.79
N ALA A 45 -39.68 13.79 27.79
CA ALA A 45 -39.88 12.85 28.89
C ALA A 45 -40.84 11.71 28.51
N HIS A 46 -41.73 11.93 27.54
CA HIS A 46 -42.60 10.90 26.97
C HIS A 46 -42.77 11.07 25.45
N GLU A 47 -43.31 10.04 24.80
CA GLU A 47 -43.59 10.07 23.37
C GLU A 47 -44.48 11.28 23.02
N GLY A 48 -44.06 12.00 21.97
CA GLY A 48 -44.76 13.13 21.40
C GLY A 48 -44.67 14.46 22.14
N GLU A 49 -43.82 14.56 23.16
CA GLU A 49 -43.52 15.84 23.82
C GLU A 49 -42.51 16.70 23.03
N ALA A 50 -41.65 16.07 22.25
CA ALA A 50 -40.58 16.71 21.50
C ALA A 50 -40.42 16.03 20.14
N SER A 51 -39.87 16.73 19.14
CA SER A 51 -39.68 16.12 17.84
C SER A 51 -38.54 16.72 17.01
N PHE A 52 -37.67 15.87 16.45
CA PHE A 52 -36.69 16.27 15.44
C PHE A 52 -37.29 16.51 14.05
N ASP A 53 -38.45 15.93 13.74
CA ASP A 53 -39.05 15.88 12.40
C ASP A 53 -40.58 15.69 12.45
N THR A 54 -41.20 15.21 11.37
CA THR A 54 -42.66 14.98 11.32
C THR A 54 -43.10 13.67 12.01
N LEU A 55 -42.17 12.86 12.51
CA LEU A 55 -42.43 11.53 13.08
C LEU A 55 -42.48 11.54 14.62
N ASN A 56 -42.41 12.71 15.25
CA ASN A 56 -42.63 12.91 16.69
C ASN A 56 -41.59 12.22 17.61
N GLN A 57 -40.35 12.06 17.12
CA GLN A 57 -39.26 11.38 17.83
C GLN A 57 -38.24 12.37 18.43
N SER A 58 -37.74 12.09 19.64
CA SER A 58 -36.86 13.00 20.42
C SER A 58 -35.83 12.25 21.26
N TYR A 59 -34.82 12.96 21.78
CA TYR A 59 -33.96 12.43 22.84
C TYR A 59 -34.75 12.24 24.14
N PRO A 60 -34.43 11.23 24.97
CA PRO A 60 -35.04 11.08 26.28
C PRO A 60 -34.59 12.21 27.22
N ALA A 61 -35.52 12.68 28.07
CA ALA A 61 -35.26 13.73 29.05
C ALA A 61 -34.19 13.36 30.10
N VAL A 62 -33.93 12.07 30.29
CA VAL A 62 -32.87 11.56 31.17
C VAL A 62 -31.84 10.83 30.32
N ILE A 63 -30.71 11.49 30.06
CA ILE A 63 -29.50 10.84 29.53
C ILE A 63 -28.52 10.71 30.69
N ALA A 64 -28.00 9.51 30.94
CA ALA A 64 -27.01 9.29 32.00
C ALA A 64 -25.73 10.11 31.73
N GLY A 65 -25.31 10.94 32.71
CA GLY A 65 -24.09 11.77 32.63
C GLY A 65 -24.31 13.28 32.48
N ASP A 66 -25.50 13.79 32.82
CA ASP A 66 -25.92 15.17 32.53
C ASP A 66 -25.06 16.24 33.23
N GLY A 67 -24.27 16.94 32.43
CA GLY A 67 -23.63 18.21 32.74
C GLY A 67 -23.93 19.16 31.59
N GLN A 68 -24.20 20.44 31.89
CA GLN A 68 -24.53 21.46 30.86
C GLN A 68 -23.48 21.59 29.75
N PHE A 69 -22.26 21.15 30.03
CA PHE A 69 -21.15 21.22 29.11
C PHE A 69 -20.51 19.86 28.93
N TYR A 70 -20.31 19.48 27.67
CA TYR A 70 -19.52 18.33 27.26
C TYR A 70 -18.16 18.82 26.75
N THR A 71 -17.06 18.32 27.31
CA THR A 71 -15.71 18.60 26.78
C THR A 71 -15.23 17.40 25.95
N SER A 72 -14.88 17.65 24.69
CA SER A 72 -14.28 16.66 23.80
C SER A 72 -12.92 16.22 24.36
N ALA A 73 -12.76 14.93 24.64
CA ALA A 73 -11.48 14.39 25.09
C ALA A 73 -10.38 14.49 24.00
N THR A 74 -10.77 14.47 22.73
CA THR A 74 -9.87 14.50 21.57
C THR A 74 -9.43 15.92 21.22
N THR A 75 -10.36 16.87 21.21
CA THR A 75 -10.09 18.25 20.75
C THR A 75 -10.06 19.29 21.87
N GLY A 76 -10.45 18.92 23.08
CA GLY A 76 -10.58 19.85 24.22
C GLY A 76 -11.74 20.83 24.10
N ILE A 77 -12.52 20.78 23.01
CA ILE A 77 -13.61 21.71 22.74
C ILE A 77 -14.79 21.43 23.67
N GLN A 78 -15.29 22.49 24.30
CA GLN A 78 -16.45 22.43 25.16
C GLN A 78 -17.72 22.78 24.38
N TYR A 79 -18.72 21.92 24.46
CA TYR A 79 -20.02 22.06 23.83
C TYR A 79 -21.10 22.25 24.89
N TYR A 80 -21.97 23.24 24.70
CA TYR A 80 -23.13 23.42 25.55
C TYR A 80 -24.28 22.53 25.06
N SER A 81 -24.76 21.65 25.93
CA SER A 81 -25.98 20.89 25.72
C SER A 81 -27.01 21.34 26.75
N PRO A 82 -28.10 22.01 26.34
CA PRO A 82 -29.06 22.58 27.30
C PRO A 82 -29.86 21.51 28.08
N GLY A 83 -29.85 20.25 27.64
CA GLY A 83 -30.66 19.17 28.22
C GLY A 83 -32.17 19.43 28.12
N TYR A 84 -32.96 18.63 28.83
CA TYR A 84 -34.40 18.84 28.94
C TYR A 84 -34.72 19.96 29.95
N LYS A 85 -35.48 20.97 29.51
CA LYS A 85 -35.88 22.13 30.33
C LYS A 85 -37.39 22.25 30.56
N GLY A 86 -38.17 21.24 30.15
CA GLY A 86 -39.63 21.24 30.20
C GLY A 86 -40.31 21.30 28.82
N PRO A 87 -41.61 20.99 28.75
CA PRO A 87 -42.39 20.82 27.50
C PRO A 87 -42.61 22.10 26.69
N GLU A 88 -42.35 23.28 27.27
CA GLU A 88 -42.59 24.57 26.60
C GLU A 88 -41.29 25.31 26.27
N THR A 89 -40.13 24.68 26.51
CA THR A 89 -38.83 25.32 26.34
C THR A 89 -38.06 24.70 25.17
N ASN A 90 -37.86 25.50 24.12
CA ASN A 90 -36.99 25.10 23.02
C ASN A 90 -35.54 24.95 23.50
N GLY A 91 -34.90 23.87 23.05
CA GLY A 91 -33.51 23.53 23.37
C GLY A 91 -32.70 23.08 22.16
N ASN A 92 -33.28 23.17 20.96
CA ASN A 92 -32.68 22.71 19.72
C ASN A 92 -33.02 23.65 18.54
N ILE A 93 -32.26 23.51 17.45
CA ILE A 93 -32.47 24.21 16.17
C ILE A 93 -32.78 23.17 15.09
N ILE A 94 -33.93 23.27 14.43
CA ILE A 94 -34.18 22.53 13.17
C ILE A 94 -33.37 23.21 12.06
N CYS A 95 -32.37 22.52 11.51
CA CYS A 95 -31.51 23.08 10.46
C CYS A 95 -32.30 23.33 9.15
N ALA A 96 -32.71 24.58 8.93
CA ALA A 96 -33.56 25.02 7.80
C ALA A 96 -33.00 26.28 7.11
N GLY A 97 -31.68 26.49 7.19
CA GLY A 97 -30.99 27.64 6.56
C GLY A 97 -30.73 28.82 7.49
N GLN A 98 -30.63 28.60 8.81
CA GLN A 98 -30.27 29.64 9.77
C GLN A 98 -28.88 30.22 9.50
N ILE A 99 -28.71 31.52 9.77
CA ILE A 99 -27.42 32.22 9.70
C ILE A 99 -26.92 32.47 11.12
N ILE A 100 -25.70 32.01 11.41
CA ILE A 100 -25.05 32.19 12.71
C ILE A 100 -23.99 33.29 12.57
N PRO A 101 -24.14 34.44 13.24
CA PRO A 101 -23.11 35.48 13.21
C PRO A 101 -21.87 35.02 13.98
N VAL A 102 -20.71 35.15 13.34
CA VAL A 102 -19.41 34.83 13.94
C VAL A 102 -18.66 36.14 14.21
N PRO A 103 -18.10 36.37 15.41
CA PRO A 103 -17.27 37.54 15.67
C PRO A 103 -16.13 37.63 14.64
N PRO A 104 -15.67 38.82 14.21
CA PRO A 104 -14.55 38.92 13.28
C PRO A 104 -13.26 38.32 13.86
N GLY A 105 -12.62 37.41 13.13
CA GLY A 105 -11.39 36.76 13.57
C GLY A 105 -10.86 35.72 12.56
N PRO A 106 -9.61 35.26 12.73
CA PRO A 106 -9.04 34.20 11.90
C PRO A 106 -9.51 32.82 12.39
N TYR A 107 -10.53 32.25 11.76
CA TYR A 107 -11.04 30.91 12.05
C TYR A 107 -10.67 29.92 10.93
N PHE A 108 -10.46 28.66 11.32
CA PHE A 108 -10.08 27.56 10.40
C PHE A 108 -10.89 26.28 10.63
N ALA A 109 -11.82 26.29 11.57
CA ALA A 109 -12.72 25.17 11.86
C ALA A 109 -13.98 25.69 12.57
N VAL A 110 -15.08 24.97 12.39
CA VAL A 110 -16.32 25.12 13.13
C VAL A 110 -16.63 23.77 13.76
N SER A 111 -16.86 23.79 15.07
CA SER A 111 -17.20 22.60 15.84
C SER A 111 -18.65 22.68 16.27
N LEU A 112 -19.43 21.65 15.97
CA LEU A 112 -20.87 21.65 16.22
C LEU A 112 -21.41 20.28 16.68
N LEU A 113 -22.46 20.36 17.50
CA LEU A 113 -23.29 19.23 17.88
C LEU A 113 -24.47 19.16 16.92
N HIS A 114 -24.71 17.99 16.33
CA HIS A 114 -25.86 17.76 15.46
C HIS A 114 -26.42 16.34 15.63
N ALA A 115 -27.67 16.15 15.24
CA ALA A 115 -28.36 14.88 15.35
C ALA A 115 -29.38 14.73 14.22
N SER A 116 -29.82 13.50 13.99
CA SER A 116 -30.89 13.20 13.04
C SER A 116 -31.65 11.95 13.48
N ASP A 117 -32.83 11.70 12.93
CA ASP A 117 -33.65 10.52 13.28
C ASP A 117 -34.19 9.75 12.07
N LEU A 118 -33.59 9.94 10.89
CA LEU A 118 -34.12 9.30 9.68
C LEU A 118 -33.70 7.82 9.61
N ARG A 119 -34.66 6.93 9.86
CA ARG A 119 -34.44 5.48 9.85
C ARG A 119 -33.88 5.00 8.50
N LYS A 120 -32.79 4.22 8.55
CA LYS A 120 -32.12 3.58 7.40
C LYS A 120 -31.59 4.56 6.33
N LYS A 121 -31.40 5.83 6.68
CA LYS A 121 -30.82 6.83 5.77
C LYS A 121 -29.88 7.75 6.53
N THR A 122 -28.72 8.00 5.94
CA THR A 122 -27.84 9.10 6.33
C THR A 122 -28.45 10.41 5.83
N LEU A 123 -28.61 11.39 6.72
CA LEU A 123 -29.03 12.74 6.35
C LEU A 123 -27.83 13.60 5.98
N LEU A 124 -27.95 14.35 4.88
CA LEU A 124 -26.93 15.24 4.35
C LEU A 124 -27.47 16.68 4.37
N GLY A 125 -26.65 17.60 4.83
CA GLY A 125 -26.88 19.05 4.75
C GLY A 125 -25.58 19.76 4.40
N ASN A 126 -25.64 21.06 4.12
CA ASN A 126 -24.47 21.85 3.81
C ASN A 126 -24.29 22.96 4.85
N LEU A 127 -23.09 23.06 5.43
CA LEU A 127 -22.66 24.24 6.17
C LEU A 127 -21.80 25.10 5.25
N THR A 128 -22.16 26.37 5.08
CA THR A 128 -21.39 27.32 4.29
C THR A 128 -20.84 28.40 5.20
N ALA A 129 -19.51 28.51 5.28
CA ALA A 129 -18.85 29.66 5.89
C ALA A 129 -18.61 30.73 4.84
N THR A 130 -18.91 31.98 5.21
CA THR A 130 -18.66 33.16 4.39
C THR A 130 -17.59 34.00 5.08
N PHE A 131 -16.53 34.34 4.35
CA PHE A 131 -15.40 35.10 4.88
C PHE A 131 -15.53 36.60 4.60
N SER A 132 -14.75 37.42 5.31
CA SER A 132 -14.75 38.88 5.17
C SER A 132 -14.34 39.40 3.79
N ASP A 133 -13.73 38.55 2.96
CA ASP A 133 -13.35 38.84 1.58
C ASP A 133 -14.41 38.39 0.56
N ASN A 134 -15.62 38.05 1.02
CA ASN A 134 -16.73 37.49 0.24
C ASN A 134 -16.47 36.11 -0.40
N THR A 135 -15.39 35.42 -0.04
CA THR A 135 -15.24 34.01 -0.40
C THR A 135 -16.10 33.13 0.50
N SER A 136 -16.42 31.91 0.04
CA SER A 136 -17.15 30.93 0.83
C SER A 136 -16.54 29.54 0.76
N SER A 137 -16.73 28.77 1.82
CA SER A 137 -16.37 27.35 1.90
C SER A 137 -17.60 26.57 2.34
N THR A 138 -18.02 25.60 1.54
CA THR A 138 -19.12 24.70 1.87
C THR A 138 -18.59 23.34 2.27
N VAL A 139 -19.10 22.79 3.37
CA VAL A 139 -18.78 21.45 3.87
C VAL A 139 -20.08 20.67 4.04
N GLU A 140 -20.08 19.40 3.61
CA GLU A 140 -21.19 18.47 3.86
C GLU A 140 -21.26 18.13 5.35
N LEU A 141 -22.41 18.42 5.96
CA LEU A 141 -22.82 17.95 7.27
C LEU A 141 -23.55 16.61 7.10
N ARG A 142 -22.96 15.54 7.62
CA ARG A 142 -23.52 14.18 7.53
C ARG A 142 -23.95 13.69 8.90
N SER A 143 -25.19 13.24 9.04
CA SER A 143 -25.72 12.71 10.30
C SER A 143 -26.40 11.35 10.10
N GLU A 144 -26.01 10.38 10.90
CA GLU A 144 -26.75 9.11 11.07
C GLU A 144 -27.91 9.29 12.08
N PRO A 145 -28.91 8.39 12.06
CA PRO A 145 -29.96 8.38 13.08
C PRO A 145 -29.39 8.14 14.48
N TRP A 146 -29.78 8.98 15.45
CA TRP A 146 -29.15 9.05 16.77
C TRP A 146 -29.24 7.75 17.57
N TRP A 147 -30.30 6.95 17.40
CA TRP A 147 -30.49 5.66 18.08
C TRP A 147 -29.56 4.56 17.56
N ALA A 148 -28.92 4.73 16.40
CA ALA A 148 -27.94 3.75 15.89
C ALA A 148 -26.69 3.68 16.80
N PHE A 149 -26.34 4.78 17.46
CA PHE A 149 -25.17 4.88 18.33
C PHE A 149 -25.47 5.50 19.72
N LEU A 150 -26.73 5.79 20.02
CA LEU A 150 -27.19 6.50 21.24
C LEU A 150 -26.37 7.79 21.52
N ALA A 151 -25.99 8.52 20.47
CA ALA A 151 -25.09 9.66 20.59
C ALA A 151 -25.55 10.86 19.74
N ILE A 152 -25.26 12.07 20.24
CA ILE A 152 -25.22 13.30 19.43
C ILE A 152 -23.94 13.23 18.58
N ASN A 153 -24.07 13.42 17.27
CA ASN A 153 -22.92 13.44 16.37
C ASN A 153 -22.09 14.70 16.61
N ARG A 154 -20.77 14.52 16.61
CA ARG A 154 -19.78 15.57 16.85
C ARG A 154 -19.12 15.86 15.51
N GLY A 155 -19.44 17.01 14.93
CA GLY A 155 -18.84 17.46 13.68
C GLY A 155 -17.80 18.53 13.96
N ASP A 156 -16.52 18.17 13.91
CA ASP A 156 -15.47 19.15 13.66
C ASP A 156 -15.45 19.39 12.14
N LEU A 157 -16.29 20.33 11.69
CA LEU A 157 -16.34 20.73 10.30
C LEU A 157 -15.22 21.74 10.05
N CYS A 158 -14.15 21.27 9.43
CA CYS A 158 -13.05 22.14 9.05
C CYS A 158 -13.49 23.04 7.90
N VAL A 159 -13.81 24.29 8.21
CA VAL A 159 -14.00 25.34 7.22
C VAL A 159 -12.65 25.85 6.77
N HIS A 160 -12.43 25.82 5.46
CA HIS A 160 -11.11 26.09 4.91
C HIS A 160 -10.83 27.58 4.96
N GLY A 161 -9.94 28.00 5.86
CA GLY A 161 -9.21 29.25 5.70
C GLY A 161 -8.18 29.13 4.58
N GLU A 162 -7.49 30.23 4.28
CA GLU A 162 -6.51 30.27 3.19
C GLU A 162 -5.31 29.32 3.38
N ARG A 163 -4.70 28.97 2.24
CA ARG A 163 -3.59 28.02 2.07
C ARG A 163 -2.36 28.37 2.93
N LEU A 164 -1.76 27.35 3.55
CA LEU A 164 -0.46 27.46 4.23
C LEU A 164 0.67 26.98 3.32
N ASP A 165 1.67 27.82 3.10
CA ASP A 165 2.89 27.49 2.35
C ASP A 165 3.99 27.04 3.30
N VAL A 166 4.62 25.92 2.98
CA VAL A 166 5.77 25.36 3.69
C VAL A 166 7.02 25.58 2.85
N THR A 167 8.00 26.28 3.42
CA THR A 167 9.29 26.56 2.79
C THR A 167 10.42 26.12 3.70
N ILE A 168 11.50 25.60 3.12
CA ILE A 168 12.74 25.25 3.82
C ILE A 168 13.84 26.20 3.33
N THR A 169 14.46 26.93 4.24
CA THR A 169 15.53 27.89 3.94
C THR A 169 16.79 27.56 4.73
N GLY A 170 17.95 27.75 4.12
CA GLY A 170 19.24 27.60 4.79
C GLY A 170 20.34 28.23 3.95
N SER A 171 21.51 28.49 4.53
CA SER A 171 22.61 29.17 3.83
C SER A 171 23.12 28.40 2.61
N ARG A 172 22.95 27.07 2.59
CA ARG A 172 23.36 26.17 1.51
C ARG A 172 22.19 25.45 0.83
N VAL A 173 20.96 25.89 1.09
CA VAL A 173 19.75 25.19 0.65
C VAL A 173 18.77 26.12 -0.04
N LYS A 174 18.26 25.67 -1.18
CA LYS A 174 17.17 26.31 -1.92
C LYS A 174 16.00 25.35 -2.06
N THR A 175 14.85 25.71 -1.50
CA THR A 175 13.60 25.00 -1.80
C THR A 175 13.28 25.11 -3.29
N VAL A 176 13.14 23.97 -3.97
CA VAL A 176 12.82 23.91 -5.41
C VAL A 176 11.35 24.22 -5.63
N LYS A 177 10.50 23.65 -4.79
CA LYS A 177 9.06 23.81 -4.82
C LYS A 177 8.58 24.01 -3.39
N SER A 178 8.05 25.20 -3.09
CA SER A 178 7.28 25.37 -1.86
C SER A 178 6.12 24.40 -1.93
N GLY A 179 5.62 23.96 -0.79
CA GLY A 179 4.41 23.18 -0.91
C GLY A 179 3.46 23.37 0.23
N GLN A 180 2.26 22.88 0.00
CA GLN A 180 1.12 23.66 0.41
C GLN A 180 0.18 22.76 1.20
N ILE A 181 -0.19 23.24 2.38
CA ILE A 181 -1.18 22.62 3.24
C ILE A 181 -2.47 23.37 2.97
N LYS A 182 -3.38 22.71 2.23
CA LYS A 182 -4.71 23.25 1.94
C LYS A 182 -5.66 23.21 3.15
N ARG A 183 -5.40 22.29 4.09
CA ARG A 183 -6.25 22.01 5.26
C ARG A 183 -5.41 21.39 6.37
N LEU A 184 -5.61 21.88 7.60
CA LEU A 184 -5.09 21.32 8.85
C LEU A 184 -6.08 21.65 9.96
N CYS A 185 -6.82 20.66 10.46
CA CYS A 185 -7.82 20.81 11.52
C CYS A 185 -7.20 20.65 12.92
N PRO A 186 -7.91 21.04 13.99
CA PRO A 186 -7.49 20.69 15.35
C PRO A 186 -7.34 19.16 15.49
N GLY A 187 -6.18 18.71 15.96
CA GLY A 187 -5.86 17.27 16.06
C GLY A 187 -5.28 16.64 14.78
N ASP A 188 -5.31 17.33 13.63
CA ASP A 188 -4.69 16.82 12.41
C ASP A 188 -3.15 16.85 12.51
N GLN A 189 -2.53 15.85 11.89
CA GLN A 189 -1.11 15.87 11.55
C GLN A 189 -0.99 15.68 10.05
N LYS A 190 -0.15 16.50 9.41
CA LYS A 190 0.11 16.39 7.97
C LYS A 190 1.60 16.33 7.69
N GLN A 191 2.01 15.28 7.01
CA GLN A 191 3.36 15.17 6.48
C GLN A 191 3.48 15.93 5.17
N VAL A 192 4.55 16.70 5.05
CA VAL A 192 4.85 17.55 3.91
C VAL A 192 6.29 17.29 3.48
N GLN A 193 6.46 16.85 2.23
CA GLN A 193 7.77 16.54 1.65
C GLN A 193 8.17 17.60 0.64
N ARG A 194 9.35 18.20 0.80
CA ARG A 194 9.79 19.31 -0.07
C ARG A 194 11.14 19.01 -0.70
N PRO A 195 11.23 19.06 -2.05
CA PRO A 195 12.51 18.97 -2.72
C PRO A 195 13.31 20.25 -2.47
N ILE A 196 14.55 20.07 -2.03
CA ILE A 196 15.54 21.10 -1.81
C ILE A 196 16.78 20.81 -2.68
N LEU A 197 17.46 21.87 -3.12
CA LEU A 197 18.79 21.79 -3.73
C LEU A 197 19.78 22.33 -2.72
N GLY A 198 20.84 21.58 -2.45
CA GLY A 198 21.91 22.00 -1.55
C GLY A 198 22.98 20.94 -1.40
N ASN A 199 24.08 21.30 -0.74
CA ASN A 199 25.14 20.37 -0.36
C ASN A 199 25.87 20.83 0.91
N GLY A 200 26.47 19.87 1.63
CA GLY A 200 27.22 20.09 2.86
C GLY A 200 26.33 20.32 4.07
N THR A 201 26.96 20.70 5.19
CA THR A 201 26.28 20.91 6.46
C THR A 201 25.87 22.39 6.64
N CYS A 202 24.62 22.64 7.01
CA CYS A 202 24.14 23.97 7.41
C CYS A 202 22.90 23.92 8.31
N ASP A 203 22.64 25.03 8.99
CA ASP A 203 21.38 25.23 9.69
C ASP A 203 20.21 25.43 8.71
N LEU A 204 19.06 24.86 9.03
CA LEU A 204 17.83 24.97 8.27
C LEU A 204 16.72 25.60 9.11
N SER A 205 15.95 26.48 8.49
CA SER A 205 14.69 26.99 9.03
C SER A 205 13.53 26.46 8.19
N VAL A 206 12.54 25.86 8.85
CA VAL A 206 11.27 25.48 8.26
C VAL A 206 10.26 26.54 8.61
N GLU A 207 9.67 27.15 7.58
CA GLU A 207 8.73 28.24 7.74
C GLU A 207 7.35 27.87 7.18
N LEU A 208 6.32 28.10 8.01
CA LEU A 208 4.92 28.07 7.61
C LEU A 208 4.45 29.50 7.37
N ARG A 209 4.00 29.81 6.15
CA ARG A 209 3.49 31.12 5.75
C ARG A 209 2.01 31.05 5.40
N GLN A 210 1.27 32.09 5.78
CA GLN A 210 -0.07 32.37 5.29
C GLN A 210 -0.02 33.72 4.55
N ARG A 211 -0.19 33.71 3.22
CA ARG A 211 0.13 34.86 2.34
C ARG A 211 1.56 35.37 2.58
N SER A 212 1.72 36.63 2.95
CA SER A 212 3.00 37.29 3.27
C SER A 212 3.39 37.21 4.75
N ARG A 213 2.56 36.59 5.61
CA ARG A 213 2.80 36.52 7.05
C ARG A 213 3.42 35.18 7.44
N SER A 214 4.55 35.24 8.13
CA SER A 214 5.14 34.08 8.80
C SER A 214 4.29 33.69 10.01
N VAL A 215 3.88 32.42 10.08
CA VAL A 215 3.03 31.87 11.13
C VAL A 215 3.86 31.09 12.14
N THR A 216 4.87 30.34 11.68
CA THR A 216 5.77 29.56 12.53
C THR A 216 7.10 29.37 11.82
N VAL A 217 8.20 29.50 12.57
CA VAL A 217 9.55 29.14 12.12
C VAL A 217 10.12 28.12 13.10
N ARG A 218 10.68 27.03 12.59
CA ARG A 218 11.42 26.05 13.39
C ARG A 218 12.81 25.86 12.82
N GLU A 219 13.82 25.93 13.67
CA GLU A 219 15.22 25.82 13.28
C GLU A 219 15.79 24.43 13.60
N PHE A 220 16.68 23.98 12.74
CA PHE A 220 17.43 22.74 12.85
C PHE A 220 18.89 23.08 12.61
N VAL A 221 19.77 22.72 13.53
CA VAL A 221 21.20 23.04 13.44
C VAL A 221 21.98 21.88 12.82
N ASP A 222 23.06 22.21 12.11
CA ASP A 222 24.02 21.25 11.57
C ASP A 222 23.42 20.10 10.74
N VAL A 223 22.47 20.42 9.85
CA VAL A 223 21.85 19.41 8.98
C VAL A 223 22.76 19.12 7.79
N GLU A 224 23.13 17.86 7.59
CA GLU A 224 23.84 17.40 6.39
C GLU A 224 22.90 17.35 5.18
N ILE A 225 23.26 18.07 4.11
CA ILE A 225 22.50 18.18 2.87
C ILE A 225 23.30 17.60 1.71
N GLY A 226 22.58 16.92 0.82
CA GLY A 226 23.14 16.25 -0.35
C GLY A 226 23.18 14.74 -0.15
N MET A 227 23.20 14.01 -1.26
CA MET A 227 23.33 12.56 -1.24
C MET A 227 24.76 12.18 -1.63
N SER A 228 25.45 11.45 -0.76
CA SER A 228 26.69 10.76 -1.12
C SER A 228 26.41 9.66 -2.15
N ALA A 229 27.44 9.15 -2.80
CA ALA A 229 27.28 7.90 -3.54
C ALA A 229 26.95 6.76 -2.57
N TRP A 230 26.13 5.81 -3.03
CA TRP A 230 25.89 4.61 -2.25
C TRP A 230 27.09 3.68 -2.32
N ASP A 231 27.50 3.13 -1.19
CA ASP A 231 28.53 2.11 -1.09
C ASP A 231 27.96 0.83 -0.46
N VAL A 232 28.77 -0.21 -0.26
CA VAL A 232 28.30 -1.50 0.24
C VAL A 232 28.05 -1.55 1.74
N SER A 233 28.30 -0.46 2.48
CA SER A 233 28.09 -0.39 3.92
C SER A 233 26.61 -0.19 4.26
N ASP A 234 26.16 -0.87 5.31
CA ASP A 234 24.74 -0.87 5.65
C ASP A 234 24.24 0.52 6.09
N GLU A 235 25.05 1.28 6.84
CA GLU A 235 24.71 2.64 7.28
C GLU A 235 24.52 3.61 6.11
N ASN A 236 25.21 3.36 5.00
CA ASN A 236 25.08 4.14 3.79
C ASN A 236 23.84 3.71 2.99
N LEU A 237 23.66 2.40 2.76
CA LEU A 237 22.53 1.87 2.00
C LEU A 237 21.18 2.15 2.67
N ALA A 238 21.11 2.13 4.00
CA ALA A 238 19.90 2.45 4.76
C ALA A 238 19.39 3.89 4.56
N ARG A 239 20.20 4.78 3.96
CA ARG A 239 19.78 6.14 3.60
C ARG A 239 18.93 6.18 2.33
N HIS A 240 18.87 5.08 1.57
CA HIS A 240 17.95 4.95 0.45
C HIS A 240 16.57 4.54 1.01
N GLU A 241 15.55 5.35 0.78
CA GLU A 241 14.19 5.13 1.28
C GLU A 241 13.22 4.76 0.15
N SER A 242 11.97 4.41 0.50
CA SER A 242 10.93 4.21 -0.50
C SER A 242 10.67 5.50 -1.28
N PRO A 243 10.58 5.43 -2.61
CA PRO A 243 10.38 6.62 -3.42
C PRO A 243 8.93 7.10 -3.36
N ASP A 244 8.73 8.41 -3.51
CA ASP A 244 7.40 9.02 -3.36
C ASP A 244 6.38 8.43 -4.34
N TRP A 245 6.79 8.08 -5.56
CA TRP A 245 5.90 7.45 -6.52
C TRP A 245 5.35 6.11 -6.00
N PHE A 246 6.15 5.34 -5.25
CA PHE A 246 5.73 4.06 -4.68
C PHE A 246 4.81 4.28 -3.48
N ASP A 247 5.13 5.29 -2.66
CA ASP A 247 4.26 5.71 -1.57
C ASP A 247 2.90 6.19 -2.09
N ASP A 248 2.85 6.88 -3.22
CA ASP A 248 1.64 7.40 -3.87
C ASP A 248 0.86 6.32 -4.65
N ALA A 249 1.53 5.26 -5.08
CA ALA A 249 1.00 4.26 -5.99
C ALA A 249 -0.15 3.42 -5.41
N LYS A 250 -0.09 3.05 -4.13
CA LYS A 250 -1.10 2.29 -3.35
C LYS A 250 -1.47 0.89 -3.84
N PHE A 251 -1.61 0.69 -5.14
CA PHE A 251 -2.14 -0.52 -5.73
C PHE A 251 -1.27 -0.95 -6.92
N GLY A 252 -0.88 -2.22 -6.93
CA GLY A 252 -0.13 -2.85 -8.00
C GLY A 252 -0.63 -4.27 -8.28
N ILE A 253 -0.24 -4.79 -9.45
CA ILE A 253 -0.57 -6.16 -9.88
C ILE A 253 0.68 -7.04 -9.82
N PHE A 254 0.59 -8.13 -9.06
CA PHE A 254 1.56 -9.21 -9.07
C PHE A 254 1.16 -10.24 -10.14
N ILE A 255 2.14 -10.85 -10.78
CA ILE A 255 1.90 -11.84 -11.83
C ILE A 255 2.78 -13.05 -11.55
N HIS A 256 2.17 -14.16 -11.10
CA HIS A 256 2.82 -15.45 -11.00
C HIS A 256 2.51 -16.28 -12.24
N TRP A 257 3.55 -16.50 -13.03
CA TRP A 257 3.48 -17.22 -14.28
C TRP A 257 4.78 -17.96 -14.55
N GLY A 258 4.68 -19.19 -15.05
CA GLY A 258 5.83 -20.03 -15.37
C GLY A 258 5.40 -21.46 -15.70
N PRO A 259 6.35 -22.40 -15.84
CA PRO A 259 6.04 -23.78 -16.17
C PRO A 259 5.07 -24.47 -15.20
N TYR A 260 5.04 -24.05 -13.93
CA TYR A 260 4.06 -24.53 -12.94
C TYR A 260 2.60 -24.23 -13.31
N SER A 261 2.34 -23.28 -14.21
CA SER A 261 1.00 -23.03 -14.76
C SER A 261 0.50 -24.16 -15.68
N VAL A 262 1.39 -25.04 -16.17
CA VAL A 262 1.04 -26.20 -17.02
C VAL A 262 0.27 -27.26 -16.22
N PRO A 263 0.82 -27.81 -15.11
CA PRO A 263 0.02 -28.64 -14.23
C PRO A 263 -1.09 -27.81 -13.59
N GLY A 264 -0.79 -26.55 -13.22
CA GLY A 264 -1.75 -25.57 -12.72
C GLY A 264 -2.65 -26.14 -11.64
N TRP A 265 -2.06 -26.82 -10.66
CA TRP A 265 -2.78 -27.59 -9.65
C TRP A 265 -2.23 -27.24 -8.27
N GLY A 266 -3.12 -26.89 -7.37
CA GLY A 266 -2.94 -26.83 -5.93
C GLY A 266 -4.27 -27.14 -5.26
N ASN A 267 -4.28 -27.63 -4.03
CA ASN A 267 -5.54 -27.91 -3.34
C ASN A 267 -6.10 -26.64 -2.66
N SER A 268 -7.42 -26.56 -2.55
CA SER A 268 -8.15 -25.47 -1.89
C SER A 268 -8.09 -25.60 -0.37
N THR A 269 -6.89 -25.53 0.19
CA THR A 269 -6.67 -25.71 1.64
C THR A 269 -6.34 -24.39 2.31
N PRO A 270 -6.63 -24.25 3.62
CA PRO A 270 -6.22 -23.07 4.39
C PRO A 270 -4.72 -23.05 4.70
N TYR A 271 -3.95 -24.08 4.30
CA TYR A 271 -2.51 -24.15 4.49
C TYR A 271 -1.77 -23.68 3.23
N GLU A 272 -0.54 -23.18 3.41
CA GLU A 272 0.35 -22.83 2.30
C GLU A 272 0.60 -24.08 1.41
N SER A 273 -0.01 -24.09 0.23
CA SER A 273 0.02 -25.20 -0.73
C SER A 273 -0.20 -24.67 -2.15
N TYR A 274 0.58 -23.65 -2.50
CA TYR A 274 0.41 -22.89 -3.73
C TYR A 274 0.68 -23.74 -4.98
N ALA A 275 -0.07 -23.49 -6.05
CA ALA A 275 0.08 -24.23 -7.31
C ALA A 275 1.46 -24.01 -7.96
N ASP A 276 2.05 -22.84 -7.76
CA ASP A 276 3.43 -22.51 -8.16
C ASP A 276 4.51 -23.33 -7.41
N TRP A 277 4.12 -24.11 -6.39
CA TRP A 277 4.98 -25.03 -5.66
C TRP A 277 4.79 -26.50 -6.05
N PHE A 278 4.03 -26.76 -7.12
CA PHE A 278 3.71 -28.09 -7.63
C PHE A 278 4.91 -29.05 -7.65
N TRP A 279 6.07 -28.58 -8.15
CA TRP A 279 7.26 -29.42 -8.23
C TRP A 279 7.74 -29.90 -6.85
N TRP A 280 7.74 -29.03 -5.84
CA TRP A 280 8.19 -29.38 -4.49
C TRP A 280 7.26 -30.39 -3.84
N TYR A 281 5.95 -30.10 -3.84
CA TYR A 281 4.98 -30.93 -3.13
C TYR A 281 4.78 -32.29 -3.81
N SER A 282 4.76 -32.34 -5.15
CA SER A 282 4.63 -33.62 -5.85
C SER A 282 5.83 -34.55 -5.64
N THR A 283 7.03 -34.04 -5.34
CA THR A 283 8.23 -34.87 -5.10
C THR A 283 8.48 -35.21 -3.63
N HIS A 284 7.80 -34.58 -2.66
CA HIS A 284 8.05 -34.74 -1.21
C HIS A 284 6.85 -35.34 -0.45
N HIS A 285 6.13 -36.24 -1.11
CA HIS A 285 5.04 -37.01 -0.51
C HIS A 285 5.54 -38.14 0.40
N PRO A 286 4.82 -38.50 1.49
CA PRO A 286 3.65 -37.81 2.04
C PRO A 286 4.02 -36.63 2.95
N LEU A 287 5.31 -36.43 3.23
CA LEU A 287 5.78 -35.57 4.31
C LEU A 287 5.35 -34.10 4.14
N SER A 288 5.53 -33.54 2.94
CA SER A 288 5.19 -32.14 2.65
C SER A 288 3.90 -32.00 1.84
N ASP A 289 3.41 -33.06 1.20
CA ASP A 289 2.25 -33.02 0.31
C ASP A 289 0.91 -33.04 1.06
N LYS A 290 0.43 -31.86 1.45
CA LYS A 290 -0.86 -31.68 2.18
C LYS A 290 -2.08 -31.58 1.25
N SER A 291 -1.84 -31.63 -0.05
CA SER A 291 -2.72 -31.05 -1.07
C SER A 291 -2.81 -31.93 -2.33
N ASP A 292 -2.52 -33.22 -2.15
CA ASP A 292 -2.70 -34.27 -3.15
C ASP A 292 -1.96 -34.04 -4.47
N PHE A 293 -0.83 -33.33 -4.41
CA PHE A 293 0.02 -33.04 -5.57
C PHE A 293 0.59 -34.33 -6.18
N TYR A 294 0.98 -35.29 -5.34
CA TYR A 294 1.54 -36.57 -5.77
C TYR A 294 0.50 -37.42 -6.52
N ASN A 295 -0.74 -37.54 -6.03
CA ASN A 295 -1.73 -38.35 -6.73
C ASN A 295 -2.22 -37.65 -8.00
N TYR A 296 -2.39 -36.31 -7.99
CA TYR A 296 -2.71 -35.58 -9.20
C TYR A 296 -1.64 -35.75 -10.28
N ARG A 297 -0.35 -35.61 -9.92
CA ARG A 297 0.75 -35.80 -10.87
C ARG A 297 0.72 -37.21 -11.47
N LEU A 298 0.52 -38.25 -10.66
CA LEU A 298 0.43 -39.64 -11.12
C LEU A 298 -0.80 -39.92 -12.02
N ALA A 299 -1.92 -39.27 -11.73
CA ALA A 299 -3.15 -39.43 -12.50
C ALA A 299 -3.15 -38.65 -13.82
N THR A 300 -2.35 -37.58 -13.89
CA THR A 300 -2.34 -36.64 -15.03
C THR A 300 -1.18 -36.91 -15.99
N PHE A 301 -0.04 -37.35 -15.48
CA PHE A 301 1.19 -37.54 -16.24
C PHE A 301 1.70 -38.97 -16.08
N ASP A 302 2.48 -39.44 -17.05
CA ASP A 302 3.10 -40.76 -16.99
C ASP A 302 4.06 -40.85 -15.78
N PRO A 303 4.24 -42.04 -15.16
CA PRO A 303 5.10 -42.19 -13.98
C PRO A 303 6.57 -41.75 -14.19
N ASP A 304 7.06 -41.76 -15.44
CA ASP A 304 8.41 -41.33 -15.81
C ASP A 304 8.49 -39.83 -16.18
N TRP A 305 7.36 -39.13 -16.26
CA TRP A 305 7.30 -37.69 -16.51
C TRP A 305 8.06 -36.91 -15.43
N ASN A 306 8.95 -36.02 -15.84
CA ASN A 306 9.68 -35.10 -14.96
C ASN A 306 9.08 -33.70 -15.05
N TYR A 307 9.27 -32.88 -14.01
CA TYR A 307 8.69 -31.52 -14.00
C TYR A 307 9.09 -30.69 -15.23
N ASP A 308 10.33 -30.82 -15.69
CA ASP A 308 10.85 -30.09 -16.85
C ASP A 308 10.20 -30.49 -18.19
N ASP A 309 9.55 -31.65 -18.26
CA ASP A 309 8.76 -32.05 -19.43
C ASP A 309 7.54 -31.13 -19.62
N SER A 310 7.17 -30.34 -18.60
CA SER A 310 6.17 -29.27 -18.72
C SER A 310 6.60 -28.13 -19.64
N PHE A 311 7.90 -27.93 -19.88
CA PHE A 311 8.39 -26.75 -20.60
C PHE A 311 7.84 -26.66 -22.02
N GLN A 312 7.65 -27.80 -22.69
CA GLN A 312 7.07 -27.86 -24.04
C GLN A 312 5.60 -27.42 -24.07
N ASN A 313 4.88 -27.53 -22.95
CA ASN A 313 3.47 -27.14 -22.82
C ASN A 313 3.29 -25.73 -22.25
N PHE A 314 4.36 -25.10 -21.75
CA PHE A 314 4.40 -23.69 -21.43
C PHE A 314 4.57 -22.89 -22.73
N THR A 315 3.46 -22.65 -23.45
CA THR A 315 3.52 -22.14 -24.82
C THR A 315 3.48 -20.62 -24.93
N ALA A 316 2.87 -19.92 -23.97
CA ALA A 316 2.56 -18.49 -24.08
C ALA A 316 1.86 -18.13 -25.42
N SER A 317 1.07 -19.04 -25.98
CA SER A 317 0.48 -18.92 -27.32
C SER A 317 -0.59 -17.82 -27.43
N THR A 318 -1.24 -17.48 -26.32
CA THR A 318 -2.21 -16.37 -26.22
C THR A 318 -1.67 -15.18 -25.44
N TYR A 319 -0.36 -15.16 -25.15
CA TYR A 319 0.28 -14.06 -24.44
C TYR A 319 0.30 -12.78 -25.29
N ASP A 320 -0.54 -11.82 -24.89
CA ASP A 320 -0.59 -10.46 -25.43
C ASP A 320 -0.13 -9.45 -24.37
N PRO A 321 1.13 -8.97 -24.43
CA PRO A 321 1.66 -8.02 -23.46
C PRO A 321 0.92 -6.68 -23.48
N LYS A 322 0.32 -6.28 -24.60
CA LYS A 322 -0.46 -5.04 -24.68
C LYS A 322 -1.78 -5.21 -23.92
N ALA A 323 -2.50 -6.30 -24.16
CA ALA A 323 -3.74 -6.58 -23.44
C ALA A 323 -3.54 -6.64 -21.93
N TRP A 324 -2.42 -7.21 -21.48
CA TRP A 324 -2.08 -7.24 -20.06
C TRP A 324 -1.86 -5.85 -19.46
N VAL A 325 -1.03 -5.01 -20.08
CA VAL A 325 -0.75 -3.67 -19.52
C VAL A 325 -1.99 -2.78 -19.57
N ASP A 326 -2.85 -2.94 -20.57
CA ASP A 326 -4.14 -2.24 -20.64
C ASP A 326 -5.07 -2.69 -19.51
N LEU A 327 -5.16 -3.99 -19.22
CA LEU A 327 -5.93 -4.50 -18.08
C LEU A 327 -5.38 -3.96 -16.76
N ILE A 328 -4.07 -4.05 -16.55
CA ILE A 328 -3.40 -3.54 -15.34
C ILE A 328 -3.70 -2.05 -15.16
N ALA A 329 -3.54 -1.22 -16.20
CA ALA A 329 -3.84 0.20 -16.14
C ALA A 329 -5.34 0.45 -15.84
N SER A 330 -6.23 -0.28 -16.51
CA SER A 330 -7.69 -0.12 -16.33
C SER A 330 -8.19 -0.55 -14.94
N SER A 331 -7.48 -1.47 -14.27
CA SER A 331 -7.77 -1.84 -12.88
C SER A 331 -7.48 -0.72 -11.87
N GLY A 332 -6.79 0.35 -12.28
CA GLY A 332 -6.34 1.45 -11.42
C GLY A 332 -4.94 1.25 -10.83
N ALA A 333 -4.32 0.09 -11.02
CA ALA A 333 -2.97 -0.18 -10.57
C ALA A 333 -1.95 0.80 -11.16
N LYS A 334 -0.95 1.19 -10.38
CA LYS A 334 0.10 2.14 -10.79
C LYS A 334 1.44 1.47 -11.08
N TYR A 335 1.56 0.18 -10.75
CA TYR A 335 2.73 -0.63 -11.00
C TYR A 335 2.35 -2.10 -11.15
N PHE A 336 3.26 -2.90 -11.69
CA PHE A 336 3.13 -4.35 -11.71
C PHE A 336 4.46 -5.02 -11.42
N VAL A 337 4.42 -6.26 -10.95
CA VAL A 337 5.59 -7.08 -10.66
C VAL A 337 5.40 -8.45 -11.33
N LEU A 338 6.30 -8.82 -12.24
CA LEU A 338 6.28 -10.16 -12.86
C LEU A 338 7.27 -11.09 -12.17
N THR A 339 6.89 -12.34 -11.92
CA THR A 339 7.82 -13.42 -11.52
C THR A 339 8.83 -13.70 -12.62
N THR A 340 9.97 -12.98 -12.61
CA THR A 340 11.01 -13.17 -13.61
C THR A 340 11.71 -14.52 -13.47
N LYS A 341 11.81 -15.01 -12.23
CA LYS A 341 12.31 -16.34 -11.89
C LYS A 341 11.79 -16.76 -10.52
N HIS A 342 11.05 -17.87 -10.48
CA HIS A 342 10.51 -18.44 -9.24
C HIS A 342 11.46 -19.49 -8.60
N HIS A 343 10.99 -20.25 -7.62
CA HIS A 343 11.80 -21.25 -6.90
C HIS A 343 12.24 -22.44 -7.76
N ASP A 344 11.52 -22.73 -8.84
CA ASP A 344 11.89 -23.75 -9.84
C ASP A 344 13.10 -23.32 -10.70
N GLY A 345 13.43 -22.04 -10.68
CA GLY A 345 14.56 -21.44 -11.36
C GLY A 345 14.40 -21.27 -12.87
N PHE A 346 13.19 -21.38 -13.40
CA PHE A 346 12.90 -21.05 -14.80
C PHE A 346 12.78 -19.54 -14.99
N SER A 347 13.57 -18.97 -15.91
CA SER A 347 13.60 -17.52 -16.15
C SER A 347 12.69 -17.10 -17.31
N LEU A 348 11.95 -16.00 -17.14
CA LEU A 348 11.07 -15.41 -18.18
C LEU A 348 11.73 -14.25 -18.95
N PHE A 349 13.05 -14.10 -18.84
CA PHE A 349 13.83 -13.01 -19.42
C PHE A 349 15.13 -13.53 -20.02
N ASN A 350 15.83 -12.69 -20.78
CA ASN A 350 17.14 -13.01 -21.33
C ASN A 350 18.21 -13.05 -20.24
N THR A 351 18.50 -14.26 -19.76
CA THR A 351 19.54 -14.58 -18.78
C THR A 351 20.96 -14.48 -19.32
N GLN A 352 21.12 -14.16 -20.61
CA GLN A 352 22.39 -14.17 -21.33
C GLN A 352 23.12 -15.50 -21.09
N GLY A 353 24.41 -15.47 -20.71
CA GLY A 353 25.21 -16.67 -20.48
C GLY A 353 25.04 -17.35 -19.12
N THR A 354 24.12 -16.90 -18.25
CA THR A 354 24.05 -17.43 -16.87
C THR A 354 23.31 -18.77 -16.75
N THR A 355 22.36 -19.03 -17.66
CA THR A 355 21.61 -20.30 -17.72
C THR A 355 20.79 -20.35 -19.01
N ASN A 356 20.57 -21.55 -19.53
CA ASN A 356 19.63 -21.81 -20.62
C ASN A 356 18.24 -22.23 -20.11
N ARG A 357 18.02 -22.34 -18.80
CA ARG A 357 16.71 -22.65 -18.20
C ARG A 357 15.77 -21.43 -18.26
N SER A 358 15.31 -21.08 -19.46
CA SER A 358 14.51 -19.87 -19.69
C SER A 358 13.48 -20.03 -20.82
N SER A 359 12.53 -19.10 -20.86
CA SER A 359 11.50 -19.01 -21.91
C SER A 359 12.05 -18.73 -23.31
N ILE A 360 13.33 -18.33 -23.42
CA ILE A 360 14.01 -18.10 -24.70
C ILE A 360 14.48 -19.43 -25.30
N HIS A 361 14.93 -20.36 -24.45
CA HIS A 361 15.49 -21.63 -24.91
C HIS A 361 14.48 -22.77 -24.87
N HIS A 362 13.41 -22.66 -24.08
CA HIS A 362 12.40 -23.68 -23.91
C HIS A 362 11.00 -23.09 -23.95
N GLY A 363 10.03 -23.87 -24.45
CA GLY A 363 8.62 -23.50 -24.52
C GLY A 363 8.38 -22.35 -25.52
N PRO A 364 8.11 -21.10 -25.09
CA PRO A 364 7.67 -20.03 -25.98
C PRO A 364 8.73 -19.52 -26.96
N HIS A 365 10.02 -19.75 -26.67
CA HIS A 365 11.16 -19.17 -27.38
C HIS A 365 11.12 -17.64 -27.49
N ARG A 366 10.68 -16.99 -26.41
CA ARG A 366 10.41 -15.54 -26.33
C ARG A 366 11.00 -14.92 -25.06
N ASP A 367 11.40 -13.65 -25.16
CA ASP A 367 11.76 -12.81 -24.02
C ASP A 367 10.49 -12.17 -23.46
N LEU A 368 9.77 -12.93 -22.62
CA LEU A 368 8.44 -12.56 -22.14
C LEU A 368 8.47 -11.29 -21.27
N LEU A 369 9.49 -11.14 -20.41
CA LEU A 369 9.68 -9.91 -19.63
C LEU A 369 9.95 -8.71 -20.54
N GLY A 370 10.83 -8.86 -21.53
CA GLY A 370 11.19 -7.80 -22.47
C GLY A 370 9.99 -7.31 -23.28
N GLU A 371 9.16 -8.24 -23.75
CA GLU A 371 7.91 -7.93 -24.44
C GLU A 371 6.93 -7.19 -23.54
N LEU A 372 6.73 -7.62 -22.29
CA LEU A 372 5.87 -6.94 -21.32
C LEU A 372 6.33 -5.52 -21.04
N PHE A 373 7.62 -5.33 -20.76
CA PHE A 373 8.18 -4.04 -20.40
C PHE A 373 8.20 -3.08 -21.58
N THR A 374 8.40 -3.60 -22.80
CA THR A 374 8.28 -2.83 -24.04
C THR A 374 6.83 -2.38 -24.27
N ALA A 375 5.86 -3.27 -24.07
CA ALA A 375 4.44 -2.92 -24.19
C ALA A 375 4.03 -1.88 -23.14
N ALA A 376 4.44 -2.04 -21.88
CA ALA A 376 4.21 -1.08 -20.82
C ALA A 376 4.78 0.31 -21.17
N ALA A 377 6.06 0.37 -21.58
CA ALA A 377 6.70 1.64 -21.97
C ALA A 377 6.00 2.32 -23.14
N LYS A 378 5.47 1.54 -24.09
CA LYS A 378 4.85 2.06 -25.31
C LYS A 378 3.39 2.47 -25.12
N HIS A 379 2.62 1.69 -24.38
CA HIS A 379 1.16 1.83 -24.30
C HIS A 379 0.67 2.38 -22.97
N GLN A 380 1.39 2.14 -21.88
CA GLN A 380 1.04 2.57 -20.53
C GLN A 380 2.28 3.09 -19.77
N PRO A 381 2.98 4.12 -20.29
CA PRO A 381 4.27 4.59 -19.76
C PRO A 381 4.22 5.09 -18.31
N GLN A 382 3.02 5.37 -17.79
CA GLN A 382 2.78 5.73 -16.40
C GLN A 382 2.91 4.55 -15.43
N LEU A 383 2.80 3.30 -15.90
CA LEU A 383 2.97 2.11 -15.07
C LEU A 383 4.44 1.92 -14.71
N LYS A 384 4.71 1.78 -13.41
CA LYS A 384 6.02 1.39 -12.92
C LYS A 384 6.21 -0.11 -13.06
N ARG A 385 7.41 -0.52 -13.46
CA ARG A 385 7.70 -1.88 -13.92
C ARG A 385 8.58 -2.59 -12.92
N GLY A 386 8.06 -3.64 -12.30
CA GLY A 386 8.74 -4.40 -11.25
C GLY A 386 9.09 -5.81 -11.69
N THR A 387 10.14 -6.32 -11.06
CA THR A 387 10.65 -7.68 -11.28
C THR A 387 10.70 -8.41 -9.95
N TYR A 388 10.01 -9.55 -9.89
CA TYR A 388 10.18 -10.49 -8.79
C TYR A 388 11.33 -11.44 -9.06
N PHE A 389 12.13 -11.71 -8.03
CA PHE A 389 13.25 -12.63 -8.10
C PHE A 389 13.36 -13.52 -6.86
N SER A 390 13.14 -14.82 -7.05
CA SER A 390 13.38 -15.80 -6.01
C SER A 390 14.89 -15.98 -5.79
N LEU A 391 15.38 -15.58 -4.61
CA LEU A 391 16.80 -15.71 -4.23
C LEU A 391 17.24 -17.17 -4.14
N PRO A 392 16.57 -18.03 -3.35
CA PRO A 392 16.99 -19.42 -3.24
C PRO A 392 16.52 -20.27 -4.43
N LYS A 393 17.11 -21.46 -4.57
CA LYS A 393 16.71 -22.46 -5.57
C LYS A 393 16.48 -23.80 -4.90
N ARG A 394 15.35 -24.44 -5.22
CA ARG A 394 15.03 -25.76 -4.66
C ARG A 394 15.96 -26.81 -5.25
N PHE A 395 15.98 -26.90 -6.58
CA PHE A 395 16.60 -28.02 -7.26
C PHE A 395 17.78 -27.68 -8.18
N ASN A 396 18.33 -26.47 -8.04
CA ASN A 396 19.57 -26.11 -8.72
C ASN A 396 20.77 -26.63 -7.90
N PRO A 397 21.58 -27.56 -8.42
CA PRO A 397 22.69 -28.15 -7.66
C PRO A 397 23.78 -27.14 -7.27
N ASP A 398 23.97 -26.06 -8.05
CA ASP A 398 25.00 -25.05 -7.75
C ASP A 398 24.60 -24.15 -6.57
N TYR A 399 23.31 -24.13 -6.22
CA TYR A 399 22.83 -23.47 -5.00
C TYR A 399 23.07 -24.31 -3.74
N GLY A 400 23.44 -25.59 -3.84
CA GLY A 400 23.52 -26.52 -2.71
C GLY A 400 24.41 -26.05 -1.55
N LYS A 401 25.48 -25.30 -1.84
CA LYS A 401 26.36 -24.65 -0.84
C LYS A 401 25.59 -23.69 0.10
N TYR A 402 24.49 -23.12 -0.38
CA TYR A 402 23.64 -22.15 0.28
C TYR A 402 22.28 -22.74 0.70
N GLY A 403 22.09 -24.04 0.50
CA GLY A 403 20.84 -24.72 0.74
C GLY A 403 20.45 -24.68 2.22
N PHE A 404 19.15 -24.57 2.49
CA PHE A 404 18.63 -24.50 3.86
C PHE A 404 17.22 -25.08 3.96
N ALA A 405 16.86 -25.53 5.17
CA ALA A 405 15.49 -25.85 5.57
C ALA A 405 14.89 -24.68 6.35
N GLN A 406 13.62 -24.36 6.09
CA GLN A 406 12.92 -23.29 6.82
C GLN A 406 12.72 -23.67 8.29
N TYR A 407 12.42 -24.93 8.56
CA TYR A 407 12.28 -25.51 9.88
C TYR A 407 12.97 -26.88 9.94
N ASP A 408 13.48 -27.25 11.11
CA ASP A 408 14.09 -28.56 11.37
C ASP A 408 13.02 -29.65 11.54
N ARG A 409 12.28 -29.92 10.45
CA ARG A 409 11.23 -30.95 10.40
C ARG A 409 11.01 -31.48 8.97
N PRO A 410 10.61 -32.74 8.81
CA PRO A 410 10.50 -33.38 7.49
C PRO A 410 9.40 -32.81 6.57
N ASP A 411 8.39 -32.13 7.13
CA ASP A 411 7.32 -31.46 6.38
C ASP A 411 7.64 -29.99 6.04
N SER A 412 8.86 -29.53 6.35
CA SER A 412 9.26 -28.15 6.09
C SER A 412 9.53 -27.92 4.62
N THR A 413 8.93 -26.87 4.07
CA THR A 413 9.42 -26.27 2.83
C THR A 413 10.87 -25.86 3.01
N THR A 414 11.70 -26.24 2.04
CA THR A 414 13.16 -26.15 2.10
C THR A 414 13.66 -25.75 0.72
N HIS A 415 14.82 -25.09 0.67
CA HIS A 415 15.54 -24.80 -0.57
C HIS A 415 16.89 -25.50 -0.55
N PRO A 416 16.92 -26.83 -0.79
CA PRO A 416 18.12 -27.62 -0.56
C PRO A 416 19.22 -27.41 -1.60
N GLY A 417 18.89 -26.92 -2.80
CA GLY A 417 19.86 -26.81 -3.90
C GLY A 417 20.41 -28.16 -4.35
N ILE A 418 19.55 -29.17 -4.53
CA ILE A 418 19.92 -30.54 -4.92
C ILE A 418 19.20 -30.97 -6.20
N ILE A 419 19.65 -32.02 -6.88
CA ILE A 419 18.87 -32.54 -8.01
C ILE A 419 17.63 -33.29 -7.50
N ALA A 420 16.46 -32.99 -8.08
CA ALA A 420 15.21 -33.66 -7.74
C ALA A 420 15.21 -35.15 -8.14
N ARG A 421 14.37 -35.95 -7.47
CA ARG A 421 14.09 -37.34 -7.87
C ARG A 421 12.62 -37.49 -8.20
N ASN A 422 12.36 -38.17 -9.31
CA ASN A 422 11.03 -38.56 -9.72
C ASN A 422 10.43 -39.46 -8.62
N PRO A 423 9.23 -39.13 -8.11
CA PRO A 423 8.68 -39.77 -6.93
C PRO A 423 8.06 -41.14 -7.20
N TYR A 424 7.94 -41.56 -8.47
CA TYR A 424 7.35 -42.86 -8.87
C TYR A 424 8.38 -43.81 -9.48
N ALA A 425 9.17 -43.30 -10.44
CA ALA A 425 10.13 -44.10 -11.20
C ALA A 425 11.52 -44.17 -10.54
N ASN A 426 11.75 -43.41 -9.44
CA ASN A 426 13.04 -43.26 -8.77
C ASN A 426 14.19 -42.82 -9.70
N LEU A 427 13.83 -42.13 -10.78
CA LEU A 427 14.75 -41.53 -11.74
C LEU A 427 15.22 -40.16 -11.22
N THR A 428 16.41 -39.74 -11.61
CA THR A 428 16.85 -38.35 -11.39
C THR A 428 16.10 -37.45 -12.35
N GLU A 429 15.40 -36.43 -11.84
CA GLU A 429 14.78 -35.44 -12.73
C GLU A 429 15.88 -34.49 -13.25
N PRO A 430 15.96 -34.25 -14.57
CA PRO A 430 16.96 -33.33 -15.11
C PRO A 430 16.70 -31.91 -14.62
N TYR A 431 17.77 -31.11 -14.45
CA TYR A 431 17.68 -29.66 -14.33
C TYR A 431 17.96 -29.05 -15.71
N THR A 432 16.98 -29.14 -16.60
CA THR A 432 17.09 -28.77 -18.02
C THR A 432 17.48 -27.32 -18.17
N GLY A 433 18.41 -27.06 -19.10
CA GLY A 433 18.98 -25.74 -19.35
C GLY A 433 20.03 -25.29 -18.34
N HIS A 434 20.42 -26.14 -17.38
CA HIS A 434 21.51 -25.87 -16.44
C HIS A 434 22.83 -25.58 -17.16
N THR A 435 23.51 -24.52 -16.75
CA THR A 435 24.90 -24.25 -17.09
C THR A 435 25.70 -24.29 -15.79
N PRO A 436 26.59 -25.27 -15.58
CA PRO A 436 27.36 -25.39 -14.34
C PRO A 436 28.21 -24.14 -14.08
N VAL A 437 28.17 -23.66 -12.84
CA VAL A 437 28.97 -22.51 -12.38
C VAL A 437 29.81 -22.84 -11.15
N THR A 438 30.75 -21.96 -10.79
CA THR A 438 31.59 -22.17 -9.60
C THR A 438 30.88 -21.67 -8.34
N ASP A 439 30.23 -20.51 -8.41
CA ASP A 439 29.50 -19.95 -7.30
C ASP A 439 28.18 -19.31 -7.76
N PHE A 440 27.06 -19.88 -7.31
CA PHE A 440 25.73 -19.44 -7.73
C PHE A 440 25.47 -17.95 -7.46
N LEU A 441 26.00 -17.39 -6.36
CA LEU A 441 25.74 -16.00 -6.01
C LEU A 441 26.44 -15.03 -6.98
N THR A 442 27.71 -15.28 -7.30
CA THR A 442 28.51 -14.38 -8.16
C THR A 442 28.33 -14.65 -9.64
N ASP A 443 28.11 -15.90 -10.03
CA ASP A 443 28.10 -16.31 -11.44
C ASP A 443 26.69 -16.33 -12.04
N VAL A 444 25.65 -16.44 -11.20
CA VAL A 444 24.25 -16.51 -11.64
C VAL A 444 23.40 -15.39 -11.04
N MET A 445 23.35 -15.25 -9.72
CA MET A 445 22.45 -14.30 -9.07
C MET A 445 22.82 -12.85 -9.37
N LEU A 446 24.06 -12.43 -9.08
CA LEU A 446 24.49 -11.05 -9.30
C LEU A 446 24.36 -10.62 -10.78
N PRO A 447 24.82 -11.42 -11.78
CA PRO A 447 24.67 -11.03 -13.17
C PRO A 447 23.21 -10.95 -13.61
N GLN A 448 22.33 -11.84 -13.13
CA GLN A 448 20.90 -11.75 -13.42
C GLN A 448 20.23 -10.53 -12.80
N LEU A 449 20.54 -10.19 -11.54
CA LEU A 449 20.04 -8.95 -10.93
C LEU A 449 20.53 -7.71 -11.71
N ASN A 450 21.80 -7.70 -12.13
CA ASN A 450 22.35 -6.64 -12.97
C ASN A 450 21.64 -6.54 -14.33
N ILE A 451 21.32 -7.67 -14.97
CA ILE A 451 20.54 -7.68 -16.22
C ILE A 451 19.16 -7.04 -15.99
N LEU A 452 18.44 -7.42 -14.94
CA LEU A 452 17.13 -6.84 -14.61
C LEU A 452 17.21 -5.34 -14.31
N ALA A 453 18.26 -4.90 -13.63
CA ALA A 453 18.51 -3.50 -13.31
C ALA A 453 18.85 -2.65 -14.53
N TYR A 454 19.82 -3.09 -15.34
CA TYR A 454 20.46 -2.25 -16.35
C TYR A 454 19.90 -2.47 -17.76
N ASN A 455 19.53 -3.70 -18.11
CA ASN A 455 19.01 -3.99 -19.45
C ASN A 455 17.49 -3.83 -19.50
N TYR A 456 16.78 -4.24 -18.45
CA TYR A 456 15.33 -4.12 -18.38
C TYR A 456 14.86 -2.85 -17.66
N SER A 457 15.77 -2.11 -17.01
CA SER A 457 15.44 -0.88 -16.30
C SER A 457 14.28 -1.08 -15.31
N THR A 458 14.36 -2.11 -14.46
CA THR A 458 13.34 -2.35 -13.43
C THR A 458 13.24 -1.16 -12.47
N ASP A 459 12.02 -0.83 -12.04
CA ASP A 459 11.71 0.20 -11.04
C ASP A 459 11.54 -0.42 -9.64
N ILE A 460 11.21 -1.72 -9.56
CA ILE A 460 11.02 -2.47 -8.31
C ILE A 460 11.80 -3.78 -8.39
N LEU A 461 12.67 -4.04 -7.42
CA LEU A 461 13.20 -5.38 -7.18
C LEU A 461 12.44 -6.02 -6.00
N TRP A 462 11.59 -6.99 -6.31
CA TRP A 462 10.82 -7.72 -5.30
C TRP A 462 11.47 -9.09 -5.08
N CYS A 463 12.33 -9.22 -4.07
CA CYS A 463 12.96 -10.52 -3.80
C CYS A 463 12.07 -11.39 -2.94
N ASP A 464 12.43 -12.67 -2.81
CA ASP A 464 11.69 -13.58 -1.93
C ASP A 464 12.58 -14.52 -1.13
N ALA A 465 12.00 -15.01 -0.03
CA ALA A 465 12.54 -15.98 0.92
C ALA A 465 13.81 -15.58 1.70
N GLY A 466 14.31 -14.34 1.55
CA GLY A 466 15.31 -13.76 2.47
C GLY A 466 16.59 -14.59 2.64
N ALA A 467 17.06 -15.23 1.57
CA ALA A 467 18.13 -16.23 1.61
C ALA A 467 19.54 -15.65 1.35
N ALA A 468 20.52 -16.53 1.13
CA ALA A 468 21.86 -16.14 0.68
C ALA A 468 21.78 -15.21 -0.53
N ASN A 469 22.51 -14.10 -0.50
CA ASN A 469 22.29 -12.99 -1.42
C ASN A 469 23.56 -12.18 -1.70
N VAL A 470 23.43 -11.27 -2.65
CA VAL A 470 24.45 -10.30 -3.10
C VAL A 470 23.92 -8.86 -3.01
N THR A 471 22.91 -8.65 -2.18
CA THR A 471 22.05 -7.46 -2.24
C THR A 471 22.82 -6.18 -1.97
N SER A 472 23.74 -6.14 -0.99
CA SER A 472 24.50 -4.91 -0.70
C SER A 472 25.37 -4.46 -1.87
N VAL A 473 26.03 -5.40 -2.56
CA VAL A 473 26.87 -5.10 -3.74
C VAL A 473 26.02 -4.64 -4.92
N PHE A 474 24.91 -5.34 -5.16
CA PHE A 474 23.97 -5.01 -6.21
C PHE A 474 23.30 -3.65 -5.97
N ALA A 475 22.73 -3.43 -4.78
CA ALA A 475 21.98 -2.24 -4.42
C ALA A 475 22.84 -0.97 -4.50
N ALA A 476 24.07 -1.01 -3.99
CA ALA A 476 25.00 0.13 -4.10
C ALA A 476 25.19 0.57 -5.56
N SER A 477 25.41 -0.39 -6.46
CA SER A 477 25.62 -0.12 -7.88
C SER A 477 24.33 0.37 -8.56
N TRP A 478 23.21 -0.31 -8.28
CA TRP A 478 21.92 -0.02 -8.89
C TRP A 478 21.36 1.32 -8.46
N PHE A 479 21.43 1.69 -7.17
CA PHE A 479 20.96 2.99 -6.67
C PHE A 479 21.73 4.15 -7.27
N ASN A 480 23.06 4.03 -7.37
CA ASN A 480 23.89 5.05 -8.02
C ASN A 480 23.56 5.18 -9.52
N HIS A 481 23.35 4.04 -10.21
CA HIS A 481 22.98 4.02 -11.62
C HIS A 481 21.60 4.66 -11.84
N ALA A 482 20.58 4.25 -11.09
CA ALA A 482 19.24 4.81 -11.16
C ALA A 482 19.24 6.33 -10.92
N ARG A 483 20.01 6.79 -9.91
CA ARG A 483 20.20 8.24 -9.67
C ARG A 483 20.81 8.96 -10.87
N ALA A 484 21.80 8.37 -11.54
CA ALA A 484 22.41 8.97 -12.72
C ALA A 484 21.43 9.08 -13.90
N GLU A 485 20.44 8.17 -13.97
CA GLU A 485 19.35 8.19 -14.95
C GLU A 485 18.14 9.05 -14.53
N ASN A 486 18.21 9.72 -13.37
CA ASN A 486 17.07 10.44 -12.78
C ASN A 486 15.84 9.53 -12.58
N ARG A 487 16.10 8.31 -12.09
CA ARG A 487 15.08 7.31 -11.76
C ARG A 487 15.15 6.98 -10.28
N ASP A 488 13.97 6.88 -9.68
CA ASP A 488 13.82 6.40 -8.33
C ASP A 488 13.36 4.94 -8.34
N VAL A 489 14.11 4.07 -7.65
CA VAL A 489 13.88 2.63 -7.62
C VAL A 489 13.57 2.15 -6.21
N THR A 490 12.99 0.96 -6.06
CA THR A 490 12.69 0.41 -4.73
C THR A 490 12.91 -1.08 -4.61
N ILE A 491 13.11 -1.55 -3.37
CA ILE A 491 13.43 -2.93 -3.01
C ILE A 491 12.68 -3.33 -1.73
N ASN A 492 12.17 -4.56 -1.70
CA ASN A 492 11.38 -5.06 -0.57
C ASN A 492 12.24 -5.61 0.57
N SER A 493 11.59 -5.93 1.70
CA SER A 493 12.22 -6.50 2.89
C SER A 493 12.76 -7.92 2.78
N ARG A 494 12.61 -8.57 1.62
CA ARG A 494 12.91 -10.00 1.44
C ARG A 494 14.17 -10.25 0.63
N CYS A 495 14.95 -9.21 0.33
CA CYS A 495 16.21 -9.33 -0.39
C CYS A 495 17.40 -9.81 0.46
N GLY A 496 17.14 -10.43 1.62
CA GLY A 496 18.17 -11.11 2.43
C GLY A 496 19.09 -10.17 3.23
N THR A 497 18.76 -8.88 3.30
CA THR A 497 19.41 -7.90 4.18
C THR A 497 18.35 -7.08 4.90
N ALA A 498 18.47 -6.96 6.21
CA ALA A 498 17.51 -6.20 7.03
C ALA A 498 17.62 -4.68 6.81
N LEU A 499 18.76 -4.21 6.29
CA LEU A 499 19.11 -2.79 6.22
C LEU A 499 18.85 -2.19 4.83
N VAL A 500 18.76 -3.01 3.79
CA VAL A 500 18.31 -2.58 2.45
C VAL A 500 16.86 -3.02 2.25
N ASN A 501 15.98 -2.33 2.96
CA ASN A 501 14.54 -2.62 2.98
C ASN A 501 13.75 -1.31 2.95
N HIS A 502 13.17 -0.98 1.79
CA HIS A 502 12.35 0.22 1.68
C HIS A 502 10.90 0.01 2.12
N PHE A 503 10.42 -1.25 2.13
CA PHE A 503 9.07 -1.59 2.57
C PHE A 503 8.95 -3.05 3.02
N GLU A 504 8.24 -3.25 4.14
CA GLU A 504 7.90 -4.58 4.65
C GLU A 504 6.84 -5.28 3.81
N THR A 505 6.79 -6.61 3.87
CA THR A 505 5.89 -7.43 3.04
C THR A 505 5.14 -8.50 3.84
N PRO A 506 4.19 -8.10 4.72
CA PRO A 506 3.34 -9.05 5.41
C PRO A 506 2.47 -9.81 4.39
N GLU A 507 2.78 -11.08 4.20
CA GLU A 507 2.10 -11.92 3.21
C GLU A 507 0.68 -12.25 3.64
N CYS A 508 -0.28 -12.11 2.73
CA CYS A 508 -1.69 -12.42 2.96
C CYS A 508 -2.26 -11.78 4.25
N ALA A 509 -1.64 -10.70 4.73
CA ALA A 509 -1.91 -10.15 6.05
C ALA A 509 -1.96 -8.62 6.01
N THR A 510 -2.71 -8.09 6.96
CA THR A 510 -2.86 -6.66 7.23
C THR A 510 -2.56 -6.40 8.70
N PHE A 511 -2.12 -5.19 9.01
CA PHE A 511 -1.95 -4.78 10.41
C PHE A 511 -3.27 -4.34 11.04
N ALA A 512 -3.35 -4.41 12.38
CA ALA A 512 -4.50 -3.88 13.12
C ALA A 512 -4.48 -2.34 13.24
N THR A 513 -3.29 -1.73 13.12
CA THR A 513 -3.06 -0.29 13.29
C THR A 513 -2.20 0.27 12.15
N PRO A 514 -2.23 1.60 11.91
CA PRO A 514 -1.34 2.23 10.95
C PRO A 514 0.14 2.03 11.31
N GLN A 515 0.94 1.68 10.31
CA GLN A 515 2.38 1.48 10.46
C GLN A 515 3.16 2.73 10.02
N ARG A 516 4.25 3.03 10.73
CA ARG A 516 5.15 4.14 10.35
C ARG A 516 6.03 3.76 9.17
N MET A 517 6.62 2.56 9.21
CA MET A 517 7.38 2.04 8.09
C MET A 517 6.44 1.72 6.93
N LYS A 518 6.89 2.00 5.72
CA LYS A 518 6.16 1.62 4.51
C LYS A 518 6.05 0.10 4.46
N TRP A 519 4.91 -0.41 4.00
CA TRP A 519 4.71 -1.84 3.82
C TRP A 519 3.80 -2.10 2.61
N GLU A 520 3.82 -3.34 2.13
CA GLU A 520 3.03 -3.81 1.02
C GLU A 520 2.47 -5.20 1.34
N SER A 521 1.14 -5.30 1.45
CA SER A 521 0.50 -6.62 1.51
C SER A 521 0.49 -7.22 0.11
N ASN A 522 0.68 -8.53 0.01
CA ASN A 522 0.54 -9.25 -1.24
C ASN A 522 -0.28 -10.53 -1.02
N ARG A 523 -1.09 -10.89 -2.02
CA ARG A 523 -1.91 -12.12 -2.04
C ARG A 523 -2.53 -12.39 -3.41
N GLY A 524 -2.95 -13.63 -3.65
CA GLY A 524 -3.77 -14.02 -4.80
C GLY A 524 -5.19 -13.45 -4.82
N MET A 525 -5.70 -13.22 -6.04
CA MET A 525 -7.14 -13.21 -6.32
C MET A 525 -7.73 -14.61 -6.12
N ASP A 526 -7.00 -15.64 -6.55
CA ASP A 526 -7.20 -16.99 -6.03
C ASP A 526 -6.89 -16.98 -4.52
N PRO A 527 -7.84 -17.36 -3.65
CA PRO A 527 -7.63 -17.31 -2.20
C PRO A 527 -6.62 -18.36 -1.71
N PHE A 528 -6.26 -19.34 -2.53
CA PHE A 528 -5.43 -20.48 -2.17
C PHE A 528 -4.06 -20.51 -2.85
N SER A 529 -3.80 -19.66 -3.85
CA SER A 529 -2.59 -19.76 -4.68
C SER A 529 -2.15 -18.43 -5.30
N TYR A 530 -0.88 -18.32 -5.66
CA TYR A 530 -0.38 -17.25 -6.53
C TYR A 530 -0.38 -17.70 -8.00
N GLY A 531 0.21 -18.86 -8.30
CA GLY A 531 0.14 -19.47 -9.63
C GLY A 531 -1.28 -19.92 -9.97
N TYR A 532 -1.59 -20.01 -11.27
CA TYR A 532 -2.88 -20.51 -11.75
C TYR A 532 -3.22 -21.88 -11.14
N ASN A 533 -4.38 -21.96 -10.50
CA ASN A 533 -4.91 -23.19 -9.94
C ASN A 533 -6.23 -23.56 -10.59
N ARG A 534 -6.26 -24.68 -11.30
CA ARG A 534 -7.48 -25.21 -11.94
C ARG A 534 -8.45 -25.85 -10.95
N ALA A 535 -8.01 -26.17 -9.73
CA ALA A 535 -8.87 -26.73 -8.70
C ALA A 535 -9.77 -25.66 -8.05
N THR A 536 -9.36 -24.40 -8.08
CA THR A 536 -10.14 -23.28 -7.54
C THR A 536 -11.32 -22.98 -8.47
N PRO A 537 -12.57 -23.13 -8.02
CA PRO A 537 -13.73 -22.75 -8.82
C PRO A 537 -13.84 -21.22 -8.92
N ASP A 538 -14.32 -20.72 -10.05
CA ASP A 538 -14.44 -19.27 -10.31
C ASP A 538 -15.17 -18.51 -9.20
N SER A 539 -16.17 -19.13 -8.55
CA SER A 539 -16.95 -18.51 -7.47
C SER A 539 -16.15 -18.18 -6.19
N GLU A 540 -14.97 -18.78 -6.02
CA GLU A 540 -14.09 -18.56 -4.85
C GLU A 540 -13.07 -17.44 -5.10
N TYR A 541 -12.89 -16.99 -6.34
CA TYR A 541 -11.98 -15.90 -6.64
C TYR A 541 -12.45 -14.60 -5.98
N MET A 542 -11.48 -13.78 -5.59
CA MET A 542 -11.73 -12.48 -4.96
C MET A 542 -12.56 -11.58 -5.88
N ASN A 543 -13.73 -11.18 -5.39
CA ASN A 543 -14.58 -10.21 -6.10
C ASN A 543 -14.14 -8.76 -5.89
N ALA A 544 -14.65 -7.87 -6.73
CA ALA A 544 -14.34 -6.43 -6.70
C ALA A 544 -14.61 -5.77 -5.34
N THR A 545 -15.71 -6.13 -4.65
CA THR A 545 -16.06 -5.55 -3.34
C THR A 545 -15.00 -5.88 -2.29
N THR A 546 -14.56 -7.14 -2.25
CA THR A 546 -13.51 -7.60 -1.33
C THR A 546 -12.18 -6.91 -1.64
N LEU A 547 -11.82 -6.81 -2.92
CA LEU A 547 -10.61 -6.10 -3.37
C LEU A 547 -10.61 -4.65 -2.89
N ILE A 548 -11.67 -3.89 -3.17
CA ILE A 548 -11.75 -2.47 -2.80
C ILE A 548 -11.69 -2.27 -1.28
N ARG A 549 -12.42 -3.07 -0.50
CA ARG A 549 -12.38 -2.99 0.97
C ARG A 549 -10.97 -3.25 1.51
N MET A 550 -10.29 -4.25 0.95
CA MET A 550 -8.94 -4.60 1.34
C MET A 550 -7.94 -3.50 0.98
N LEU A 551 -8.04 -2.95 -0.24
CA LEU A 551 -7.21 -1.83 -0.68
C LEU A 551 -7.38 -0.63 0.26
N ILE A 552 -8.62 -0.25 0.58
CA ILE A 552 -8.89 0.89 1.48
C ILE A 552 -8.31 0.62 2.88
N ASP A 553 -8.52 -0.58 3.44
CA ASP A 553 -7.99 -0.95 4.75
C ASP A 553 -6.45 -0.84 4.79
N ILE A 554 -5.77 -1.40 3.78
CA ILE A 554 -4.31 -1.36 3.66
C ILE A 554 -3.80 0.07 3.50
N VAL A 555 -4.41 0.86 2.60
CA VAL A 555 -4.01 2.25 2.33
C VAL A 555 -4.18 3.13 3.56
N SER A 556 -5.26 2.92 4.33
CA SER A 556 -5.51 3.66 5.57
C SER A 556 -4.43 3.42 6.64
N LYS A 557 -3.67 2.33 6.52
CA LYS A 557 -2.64 1.88 7.47
C LYS A 557 -1.22 2.06 6.94
N ASN A 558 -1.04 2.93 5.94
CA ASN A 558 0.23 3.22 5.25
C ASN A 558 0.72 2.15 4.26
N GLY A 559 -0.09 1.13 3.99
CA GLY A 559 0.30 0.04 3.10
C GLY A 559 0.07 0.33 1.61
N ASN A 560 0.72 -0.47 0.77
CA ASN A 560 0.30 -0.74 -0.60
C ASN A 560 -0.31 -2.16 -0.68
N LEU A 561 -1.19 -2.39 -1.65
CA LEU A 561 -1.67 -3.72 -2.02
C LEU A 561 -1.01 -4.12 -3.34
N LEU A 562 -0.31 -5.25 -3.34
CA LEU A 562 0.18 -5.93 -4.53
C LEU A 562 -0.67 -7.20 -4.76
N LEU A 563 -1.72 -7.06 -5.56
CA LEU A 563 -2.70 -8.12 -5.78
C LEU A 563 -2.24 -9.03 -6.92
N ASN A 564 -2.17 -10.32 -6.68
CA ASN A 564 -1.68 -11.29 -7.64
C ASN A 564 -2.78 -11.86 -8.55
N ILE A 565 -2.47 -11.96 -9.84
CA ILE A 565 -3.17 -12.77 -10.84
C ILE A 565 -2.35 -14.01 -11.22
N GLY A 566 -3.04 -15.15 -11.37
CA GLY A 566 -2.44 -16.45 -11.68
C GLY A 566 -2.73 -16.88 -13.11
N LEU A 567 -1.69 -16.94 -13.95
CA LEU A 567 -1.87 -17.09 -15.39
C LEU A 567 -1.79 -18.53 -15.88
N ARG A 568 -2.59 -18.85 -16.90
CA ARG A 568 -2.56 -20.14 -17.60
C ARG A 568 -1.26 -20.27 -18.42
N ALA A 569 -0.87 -21.49 -18.73
CA ALA A 569 0.38 -21.77 -19.48
C ALA A 569 0.43 -21.16 -20.90
N ASP A 570 -0.73 -20.89 -21.50
CA ASP A 570 -0.83 -20.19 -22.79
C ASP A 570 -0.69 -18.66 -22.66
N GLY A 571 -0.66 -18.12 -21.44
CA GLY A 571 -0.57 -16.67 -21.17
C GLY A 571 -1.93 -15.96 -21.10
N SER A 572 -3.04 -16.69 -21.12
CA SER A 572 -4.36 -16.12 -20.85
C SER A 572 -4.59 -15.96 -19.34
N ILE A 573 -5.30 -14.89 -18.98
CA ILE A 573 -5.73 -14.59 -17.61
C ILE A 573 -7.13 -15.21 -17.43
N PRO A 574 -7.40 -15.96 -16.35
CA PRO A 574 -8.74 -16.42 -16.01
C PRO A 574 -9.80 -15.30 -16.13
N ALA A 575 -10.92 -15.58 -16.81
CA ALA A 575 -11.94 -14.58 -17.09
C ALA A 575 -12.49 -13.92 -15.80
N VAL A 576 -12.66 -14.71 -14.74
CA VAL A 576 -13.10 -14.22 -13.43
C VAL A 576 -12.14 -13.20 -12.80
N GLU A 577 -10.83 -13.32 -13.02
CA GLU A 577 -9.87 -12.31 -12.57
C GLU A 577 -10.01 -11.01 -13.38
N VAL A 578 -10.13 -11.13 -14.71
CA VAL A 578 -10.32 -9.99 -15.63
C VAL A 578 -11.60 -9.21 -15.29
N GLU A 579 -12.71 -9.91 -15.10
CA GLU A 579 -14.02 -9.32 -14.79
C GLU A 579 -13.99 -8.55 -13.46
N ASN A 580 -13.47 -9.19 -12.40
CA ASN A 580 -13.42 -8.59 -11.06
C ASN A 580 -12.43 -7.42 -10.98
N LEU A 581 -11.28 -7.50 -11.67
CA LEU A 581 -10.34 -6.37 -11.78
C LEU A 581 -10.94 -5.19 -12.53
N SER A 582 -11.65 -5.47 -13.63
CA SER A 582 -12.32 -4.43 -14.42
C SER A 582 -13.44 -3.75 -13.64
N GLU A 583 -14.18 -4.50 -12.83
CA GLU A 583 -15.19 -3.93 -11.93
C GLU A 583 -14.58 -3.08 -10.80
N ALA A 584 -13.50 -3.55 -10.17
CA ALA A 584 -12.78 -2.76 -9.17
C ALA A 584 -12.19 -1.47 -9.79
N GLY A 585 -11.64 -1.56 -11.00
CA GLY A 585 -11.12 -0.41 -11.76
C GLY A 585 -12.18 0.67 -11.99
N ARG A 586 -13.40 0.29 -12.38
CA ARG A 586 -14.53 1.23 -12.54
C ARG A 586 -14.87 1.96 -11.24
N TRP A 587 -14.77 1.29 -10.09
CA TRP A 587 -14.97 1.96 -8.80
C TRP A 587 -13.82 2.93 -8.49
N LEU A 588 -12.58 2.52 -8.74
CA LEU A 588 -11.39 3.34 -8.47
C LEU A 588 -11.34 4.60 -9.35
N GLU A 589 -11.77 4.53 -10.61
CA GLU A 589 -11.83 5.69 -11.52
C GLU A 589 -12.63 6.86 -10.91
N GLY A 590 -13.75 6.57 -10.25
CA GLY A 590 -14.58 7.60 -9.59
C GLY A 590 -14.11 8.02 -8.20
N ASN A 591 -13.15 7.31 -7.60
CA ASN A 591 -12.76 7.49 -6.19
C ASN A 591 -11.24 7.65 -5.99
N GLU A 592 -10.46 7.82 -7.07
CA GLU A 592 -9.00 7.76 -7.02
C GLU A 592 -8.36 8.82 -6.12
N GLU A 593 -8.97 10.00 -5.98
CA GLU A 593 -8.49 11.08 -5.10
C GLU A 593 -8.43 10.66 -3.62
N ALA A 594 -9.30 9.72 -3.20
CA ALA A 594 -9.34 9.20 -1.84
C ALA A 594 -8.35 8.05 -1.60
N VAL A 595 -7.66 7.57 -2.64
CA VAL A 595 -6.75 6.42 -2.58
C VAL A 595 -5.33 6.85 -2.95
N PHE A 596 -5.12 7.24 -4.19
CA PHE A 596 -3.78 7.50 -4.74
C PHE A 596 -3.22 8.83 -4.27
N GLY A 597 -1.92 8.87 -3.98
CA GLY A 597 -1.24 10.07 -3.45
C GLY A 597 -1.64 10.46 -2.02
N THR A 598 -2.56 9.74 -1.38
CA THR A 598 -2.97 10.01 0.01
C THR A 598 -1.87 9.63 1.01
N ARG A 599 -2.01 10.07 2.25
CA ARG A 599 -1.17 9.63 3.38
C ARG A 599 -2.10 9.13 4.48
N TYR A 600 -1.64 8.11 5.20
CA TYR A 600 -2.36 7.54 6.33
C TYR A 600 -2.54 8.59 7.45
N TRP A 601 -3.53 8.38 8.30
CA TRP A 601 -3.83 9.25 9.42
C TRP A 601 -3.75 8.47 10.74
N PHE A 602 -3.07 9.03 11.74
CA PHE A 602 -3.15 8.52 13.09
C PHE A 602 -4.42 9.03 13.74
N TRP A 603 -5.36 8.12 14.01
CA TRP A 603 -6.47 8.42 14.89
C TRP A 603 -5.92 8.50 16.32
N GLY A 604 -5.58 9.71 16.77
CA GLY A 604 -5.27 9.97 18.17
C GLY A 604 -6.53 9.72 18.99
N ARG A 605 -6.52 8.68 19.82
CA ARG A 605 -7.50 8.54 20.90
C ARG A 605 -7.09 9.39 22.08
#